data_AF-A0A7S1YTI7-F1
#
_entry.id   AF-A0A7S1YTI7-F1
#
_cell.length_a   1.000
_cell.length_b   1.000
_cell.length_c   1.000
_cell.angle_alpha   90.00
_cell.angle_beta   90.00
_cell.angle_gamma   90.00
#
_symmetry.space_group_name_H-M   'P 1'
#
loop_
_entity.id
_entity.type
_entity.pdbx_description
1 polymer ?
#
loop_
_entity_poly.entity_id
_entity_poly.type
_entity_poly.pdbx_seq_one_letter_code
_entity_poly.pdbx_strand_id
1 'polypeptide(L)'
;HLPTREELKEDEDRVVPPSELRERIDAILEVLADFKARREAGRNRTEYVEQLCSDMAEYFGYLPELVEHFLSMLPPAETLEFLIASEKPRPLTVRTNTLKARRKDLA
;
A
#
# COMPACT_ATOMS: atom_id res chain seq x y z
N HIS A 1 2.46 -15.57 1.89
CA HIS A 1 1.42 -16.61 2.02
C HIS A 1 0.07 -15.91 2.07
N LEU A 2 -0.92 -16.38 1.34
CA LEU A 2 -2.26 -15.81 1.38
C LEU A 2 -2.99 -16.35 2.62
N PRO A 3 -3.54 -15.50 3.52
CA PRO A 3 -4.31 -15.99 4.65
C PRO A 3 -5.43 -16.93 4.22
N THR A 4 -5.60 -17.99 4.98
CA THR A 4 -6.76 -18.86 4.84
C THR A 4 -8.03 -18.18 5.34
N ARG A 5 -9.19 -18.68 4.93
CA ARG A 5 -10.48 -18.15 5.36
C ARG A 5 -10.74 -18.28 6.87
N GLU A 6 -10.00 -19.17 7.54
CA GLU A 6 -10.11 -19.37 8.98
C GLU A 6 -9.27 -18.31 9.71
N GLU A 7 -8.02 -18.09 9.29
CA GLU A 7 -7.15 -17.02 9.78
C GLU A 7 -7.78 -15.63 9.61
N LEU A 8 -8.47 -15.38 8.49
CA LEU A 8 -9.17 -14.12 8.27
C LEU A 8 -10.33 -13.87 9.24
N LYS A 9 -11.01 -14.92 9.70
CA LYS A 9 -12.08 -14.78 10.70
C LYS A 9 -11.51 -14.53 12.08
N GLU A 10 -10.39 -15.19 12.42
CA GLU A 10 -9.70 -14.91 13.67
C GLU A 10 -9.16 -13.48 13.71
N ASP A 11 -8.72 -12.95 12.56
CA ASP A 11 -8.31 -11.56 12.39
C ASP A 11 -9.49 -10.57 12.51
N GLU A 12 -10.73 -10.95 12.19
CA GLU A 12 -11.91 -10.09 12.47
C GLU A 12 -12.18 -9.94 13.97
N ASP A 13 -11.89 -10.99 14.75
CA ASP A 13 -12.16 -11.04 16.18
C ASP A 13 -11.02 -10.45 17.04
N ARG A 14 -9.85 -10.18 16.46
CA ARG A 14 -8.66 -9.63 17.16
C ARG A 14 -8.13 -8.38 16.48
N VAL A 15 -7.51 -7.48 17.24
CA VAL A 15 -6.75 -6.37 16.66
C VAL A 15 -5.43 -6.93 16.11
N VAL A 16 -5.27 -6.93 14.79
CA VAL A 16 -4.04 -7.38 14.14
C VAL A 16 -2.93 -6.34 14.37
N PRO A 17 -1.74 -6.73 14.87
CA PRO A 17 -0.63 -5.81 15.01
C PRO A 17 -0.19 -5.22 13.66
N PRO A 18 0.15 -3.92 13.57
CA PRO A 18 0.59 -3.30 12.31
C PRO A 18 1.82 -3.98 11.68
N SER A 19 2.68 -4.60 12.49
CA SER A 19 3.82 -5.37 11.98
C SER A 19 3.40 -6.60 11.18
N GLU A 20 2.38 -7.33 11.63
CA GLU A 20 1.86 -8.52 10.94
C GLU A 20 1.20 -8.11 9.61
N LEU A 21 0.42 -7.03 9.61
CA LEU A 21 -0.16 -6.46 8.39
C LEU A 21 0.92 -6.06 7.39
N ARG A 22 2.01 -5.44 7.85
CA ARG A 22 3.10 -5.03 6.98
C ARG A 22 3.81 -6.22 6.34
N GLU A 23 4.13 -7.24 7.12
CA GLU A 23 4.75 -8.48 6.63
C GLU A 23 3.85 -9.19 5.61
N ARG A 24 2.54 -9.20 5.86
CA ARG A 24 1.54 -9.77 4.94
C ARG A 24 1.48 -9.01 3.61
N ILE A 25 1.44 -7.68 3.65
CA ILE A 25 1.49 -6.83 2.45
C ILE A 25 2.74 -7.13 1.63
N ASP A 26 3.91 -7.14 2.26
CA ASP A 26 5.19 -7.38 1.58
C ASP A 26 5.24 -8.80 0.97
N ALA A 27 4.77 -9.82 1.70
CA ALA A 27 4.69 -11.19 1.20
C ALA A 27 3.72 -11.35 0.01
N ILE A 28 2.57 -10.67 0.02
CA ILE A 28 1.61 -10.70 -1.10
C ILE A 28 2.21 -9.99 -2.32
N LEU A 29 2.89 -8.86 -2.13
CA LEU A 29 3.57 -8.15 -3.21
C LEU A 29 4.67 -9.02 -3.86
N GLU A 30 5.43 -9.77 -3.08
CA GLU A 30 6.43 -10.71 -3.59
C GLU A 30 5.82 -11.83 -4.45
N VAL A 31 4.62 -12.30 -4.09
CA VAL A 31 3.88 -13.29 -4.89
C VAL A 31 3.33 -12.64 -6.16
N LEU A 32 2.78 -11.43 -6.07
CA LEU A 32 2.24 -10.71 -7.23
C LEU A 32 3.32 -10.30 -8.24
N ALA A 33 4.57 -10.09 -7.79
CA ALA A 33 5.69 -9.77 -8.65
C ALA A 33 6.09 -10.94 -9.59
N ASP A 34 5.99 -12.18 -9.12
CA ASP A 34 6.20 -13.39 -9.93
C ASP A 34 5.09 -14.42 -9.69
N PHE A 35 3.89 -14.04 -10.14
CA PHE A 35 2.67 -14.80 -9.88
C PHE A 35 2.72 -16.22 -10.48
N LYS A 36 3.44 -16.43 -11.58
CA LYS A 36 3.49 -17.73 -12.23
C LYS A 36 4.28 -18.74 -11.39
N ALA A 37 5.37 -18.32 -10.77
CA ALA A 37 6.25 -19.20 -10.01
C ALA A 37 5.87 -19.31 -8.53
N ARG A 38 5.34 -18.23 -7.92
CA ARG A 38 5.19 -18.12 -6.47
C ARG A 38 3.76 -18.28 -5.95
N ARG A 39 2.76 -18.37 -6.83
CA ARG A 39 1.36 -18.54 -6.41
C ARG A 39 1.15 -19.89 -5.74
N GLU A 40 0.21 -19.91 -4.80
CA GLU A 40 -0.30 -21.15 -4.24
C GLU A 40 -1.22 -21.87 -5.26
N ALA A 41 -1.19 -23.20 -5.25
CA ALA A 41 -1.98 -24.00 -6.17
C ALA A 41 -3.48 -23.81 -5.89
N GLY A 42 -4.25 -23.53 -6.94
CA GLY A 42 -5.71 -23.37 -6.85
C GLY A 42 -6.18 -21.98 -6.40
N ARG A 43 -5.28 -21.02 -6.14
CA ARG A 43 -5.63 -19.64 -5.79
C ARG A 43 -5.60 -18.71 -7.00
N ASN A 44 -6.61 -17.84 -7.09
CA ASN A 44 -6.71 -16.85 -8.15
C ASN A 44 -6.00 -15.54 -7.77
N ARG A 45 -5.49 -14.82 -8.78
CA ARG A 45 -4.83 -13.52 -8.58
C ARG A 45 -5.74 -12.51 -7.87
N THR A 46 -7.04 -12.54 -8.14
CA THR A 46 -8.03 -11.64 -7.54
C THR A 46 -8.05 -11.76 -6.02
N GLU A 47 -7.96 -12.98 -5.47
CA GLU A 47 -7.96 -13.20 -4.02
C GLU A 47 -6.75 -12.50 -3.34
N TYR A 48 -5.58 -12.51 -3.98
CA TYR A 48 -4.41 -11.80 -3.47
C TYR A 48 -4.58 -10.29 -3.51
N VAL A 49 -5.24 -9.75 -4.55
CA VAL A 49 -5.46 -8.30 -4.68
C VAL A 49 -6.52 -7.82 -3.70
N GLU A 50 -7.59 -8.60 -3.49
CA GLU A 50 -8.63 -8.32 -2.49
C GLU A 50 -8.03 -8.30 -1.07
N GLN A 51 -7.21 -9.30 -0.73
CA GLN A 51 -6.53 -9.31 0.56
C GLN A 51 -5.58 -8.12 0.72
N LEU A 52 -4.79 -7.82 -0.30
CA LEU A 52 -3.88 -6.68 -0.30
C LEU A 52 -4.63 -5.35 -0.08
N CYS A 53 -5.81 -5.21 -0.67
CA CYS A 53 -6.67 -4.04 -0.49
C CYS A 53 -7.10 -3.89 0.97
N SER A 54 -7.61 -4.98 1.57
CA SER A 54 -8.03 -5.01 2.97
C SER A 54 -6.87 -4.66 3.91
N ASP A 55 -5.70 -5.27 3.68
CA ASP A 55 -4.53 -5.07 4.53
C ASP A 55 -3.99 -3.64 4.46
N MET A 56 -3.92 -3.08 3.25
CA MET A 56 -3.51 -1.69 3.05
C MET A 56 -4.52 -0.72 3.69
N ALA A 57 -5.82 -1.00 3.56
CA ALA A 57 -6.86 -0.18 4.15
C ALA A 57 -6.74 -0.17 5.69
N GLU A 58 -6.56 -1.33 6.31
CA GLU A 58 -6.39 -1.46 7.75
C GLU A 58 -5.07 -0.85 8.24
N TYR A 59 -3.96 -1.11 7.54
CA TYR A 59 -2.63 -0.64 7.93
C TYR A 59 -2.49 0.89 7.89
N PHE A 60 -3.03 1.54 6.85
CA PHE A 60 -2.97 2.99 6.69
C PHE A 60 -4.22 3.72 7.23
N GLY A 61 -5.25 2.99 7.64
CA GLY A 61 -6.51 3.57 8.13
C GLY A 61 -7.36 4.22 7.04
N TYR A 62 -7.29 3.73 5.80
CA TYR A 62 -8.12 4.18 4.69
C TYR A 62 -9.41 3.38 4.57
N LEU A 63 -10.40 3.95 3.87
CA LEU A 63 -11.56 3.17 3.44
C LEU A 63 -11.14 2.14 2.37
N PRO A 64 -11.63 0.90 2.43
CA PRO A 64 -11.32 -0.14 1.43
C PRO A 64 -11.61 0.30 -0.01
N GLU A 65 -12.71 1.01 -0.25
CA GLU A 65 -13.11 1.47 -1.57
C GLU A 65 -12.11 2.47 -2.17
N LEU A 66 -11.45 3.26 -1.32
CA LEU A 66 -10.43 4.21 -1.73
C LEU A 66 -9.15 3.48 -2.16
N VAL A 67 -8.73 2.47 -1.40
CA VAL A 67 -7.56 1.66 -1.73
C VAL A 67 -7.80 0.84 -3.00
N GLU A 68 -9.00 0.29 -3.17
CA GLU A 68 -9.43 -0.38 -4.40
C GLU A 68 -9.32 0.55 -5.61
N HIS A 69 -9.76 1.81 -5.47
CA HIS A 69 -9.59 2.81 -6.52
C HIS A 69 -8.11 3.01 -6.89
N PHE A 70 -7.21 3.11 -5.91
CA PHE A 70 -5.78 3.22 -6.21
C PHE A 70 -5.21 1.98 -6.90
N LEU A 71 -5.58 0.77 -6.46
CA LEU A 71 -5.17 -0.49 -7.10
C LEU A 71 -5.73 -0.67 -8.52
N SER A 72 -6.83 0.01 -8.86
CA SER A 72 -7.36 0.03 -10.23
C SER A 72 -6.56 0.94 -11.18
N MET A 73 -5.90 1.96 -10.64
CA MET A 73 -5.17 2.99 -11.39
C MET A 73 -3.66 2.75 -11.43
N LEU A 74 -3.09 2.19 -10.35
CA LEU A 74 -1.66 2.00 -10.15
C LEU A 74 -1.32 0.51 -9.98
N PRO A 75 -0.13 0.07 -10.41
CA PRO A 75 0.38 -1.26 -10.06
C PRO A 75 0.45 -1.48 -8.54
N PRO A 76 0.22 -2.70 -8.03
CA PRO A 76 0.14 -2.97 -6.58
C PRO A 76 1.35 -2.48 -5.77
N ALA A 77 2.56 -2.62 -6.31
CA ALA A 77 3.79 -2.16 -5.65
C ALA A 77 3.86 -0.62 -5.58
N GLU A 78 3.47 0.07 -6.65
CA GLU A 78 3.45 1.54 -6.71
C GLU A 78 2.36 2.10 -5.80
N THR A 79 1.22 1.41 -5.67
CA THR A 79 0.16 1.78 -4.72
C THR A 79 0.69 1.83 -3.28
N LEU A 80 1.49 0.84 -2.86
CA LEU A 80 2.11 0.86 -1.53
C LEU A 80 3.02 2.09 -1.35
N GLU A 81 3.87 2.37 -2.34
CA GLU A 81 4.76 3.53 -2.30
C GLU A 81 4.00 4.86 -2.25
N PHE A 82 2.91 4.95 -3.01
CA PHE A 82 2.01 6.11 -3.04
C PHE A 82 1.35 6.34 -1.67
N LEU A 83 0.85 5.30 -1.03
CA LEU A 83 0.26 5.39 0.32
C LEU A 83 1.32 5.82 1.35
N ILE A 84 2.51 5.21 1.31
CA ILE A 84 3.62 5.60 2.20
C ILE A 84 4.03 7.06 1.97
N ALA A 85 4.06 7.53 0.72
CA ALA A 85 4.40 8.91 0.41
C ALA A 85 3.33 9.90 0.87
N SER A 86 2.06 9.47 0.89
CA SER A 86 0.92 10.31 1.30
C SER A 86 0.90 10.58 2.81
N GLU A 87 1.37 9.63 3.63
CA GLU A 87 1.52 9.80 5.07
C GLU A 87 2.76 10.63 5.48
N LYS A 88 3.72 10.83 4.55
CA LYS A 88 4.91 11.62 4.85
C LYS A 88 4.55 13.11 4.96
N PRO A 89 5.12 13.83 5.94
CA PRO A 89 4.89 15.26 6.07
C PRO A 89 5.35 15.99 4.80
N ARG A 90 4.53 16.94 4.34
CA ARG A 90 4.85 17.73 3.14
C ARG A 90 6.16 18.49 3.35
N PRO A 91 7.09 18.45 2.38
CA PRO A 91 8.32 19.21 2.48
C PRO A 91 8.02 20.71 2.48
N LEU A 92 8.71 21.47 3.35
CA LEU A 92 8.63 22.92 3.35
C LEU A 92 9.30 23.45 2.09
N THR A 93 8.53 24.13 1.25
CA THR A 93 9.04 24.73 0.01
C THR A 93 8.81 26.24 0.02
N VAL A 94 9.73 26.99 -0.58
CA VAL A 94 9.63 28.44 -0.73
C VAL A 94 9.76 28.80 -2.21
N ARG A 95 8.85 29.63 -2.70
CA ARG A 95 8.92 30.18 -4.05
C ARG A 95 9.63 31.53 -4.03
N THR A 96 10.75 31.62 -4.74
CA THR A 96 11.43 32.90 -4.96
C THR A 96 10.52 33.89 -5.70
N ASN A 97 10.40 35.10 -5.19
CA ASN A 97 9.79 36.21 -5.93
C ASN A 97 10.78 36.73 -6.98
N THR A 98 10.62 36.28 -8.22
CA THR A 98 11.49 36.62 -9.36
C THR A 98 11.47 38.09 -9.76
N LEU A 99 10.51 38.88 -9.28
CA LEU A 99 10.52 40.35 -9.45
C LEU A 99 11.52 41.03 -8.52
N LYS A 100 11.89 40.39 -7.40
CA LYS A 100 12.73 40.97 -6.34
C LYS A 100 14.11 40.35 -6.23
N ALA A 101 14.26 39.05 -6.51
CA ALA A 101 15.54 38.33 -6.40
C ALA A 101 15.55 37.11 -7.32
N ARG A 102 16.74 36.63 -7.71
CA ARG A 102 16.87 35.35 -8.42
C ARG A 102 17.02 34.22 -7.42
N ARG A 103 16.69 32.99 -7.82
CA ARG A 103 16.83 31.80 -6.96
C ARG A 103 18.23 31.66 -6.37
N LYS A 104 19.27 31.92 -7.17
CA LYS A 104 20.68 31.82 -6.75
C LYS A 104 21.03 32.79 -5.62
N ASP A 105 20.32 33.91 -5.50
CA ASP A 105 20.59 34.93 -4.49
C ASP A 105 19.98 34.57 -3.11
N LEU A 106 19.14 33.53 -3.04
CA LEU A 106 18.45 33.03 -1.84
C LEU A 106 18.93 31.64 -1.38
N ALA A 107 19.83 31.01 -2.17
CA ALA A 107 20.33 29.67 -1.95
C ALA A 107 21.65 29.67 -1.20
#